data_AF-A0A838PZK5-F1
#
_entry.id   AF-A0A838PZK5-F1
#
_cell.length_a   1.000
_cell.length_b   1.000
_cell.length_c   1.000
_cell.angle_alpha   90.00
_cell.angle_beta   90.00
_cell.angle_gamma   90.00
#
_symmetry.space_group_name_H-M   'P 1'
#
loop_
_entity.id
_entity.type
_entity.pdbx_description
1 polymer ?
#
loop_
_entity_poly.entity_id
_entity_poly.type
_entity_poly.pdbx_seq_one_letter_code
_entity_poly.pdbx_strand_id
1 'polypeptide(L)'
;MRRRRVIPERLRPAHAAFAAQAERVQGARRAVLSCLPVGRVDPAPIDVGLDVLRGELAEVVAQLESWRVAEVEAEWRRCQESLHEAAAALPAAQRVAAATGELEELLGAVEDVIEPLGDAWSAAERRWLALRVRVSR
;
A
#
# COMPACT_ATOMS: atom_id res chain seq x y z
N MET A 1 -17.26 26.12 15.22
CA MET A 1 -17.31 25.36 13.94
C MET A 1 -15.95 25.38 13.27
N ARG A 2 -15.25 24.23 13.14
CA ARG A 2 -14.03 24.14 12.32
C ARG A 2 -14.41 24.27 10.84
N ARG A 3 -13.83 25.22 10.11
CA ARG A 3 -14.04 25.33 8.64
C ARG A 3 -13.53 24.04 7.98
N ARG A 4 -14.37 23.39 7.15
CA ARG A 4 -14.01 22.17 6.41
C ARG A 4 -12.86 22.51 5.45
N ARG A 5 -11.75 21.77 5.55
CA ARG A 5 -10.67 21.84 4.55
C ARG A 5 -10.96 20.85 3.44
N VAL A 6 -10.74 21.24 2.19
CA VAL A 6 -11.01 20.42 1.00
C VAL A 6 -9.81 20.43 0.06
N ILE A 7 -9.68 19.38 -0.75
CA ILE A 7 -8.71 19.34 -1.84
C ILE A 7 -9.12 20.37 -2.91
N PRO A 8 -8.17 21.20 -3.40
CA PRO A 8 -8.41 22.11 -4.53
C PRO A 8 -9.03 21.39 -5.73
N GLU A 9 -9.95 22.04 -6.44
CA GLU A 9 -10.72 21.41 -7.51
C GLU A 9 -9.86 20.74 -8.59
N ARG A 10 -8.81 21.44 -9.04
CA ARG A 10 -7.82 20.93 -10.00
C ARG A 10 -7.09 19.66 -9.56
N LEU A 11 -7.07 19.37 -8.26
CA LEU A 11 -6.39 18.22 -7.68
C LEU A 11 -7.35 17.07 -7.30
N ARG A 12 -8.67 17.28 -7.39
CA ARG A 12 -9.65 16.27 -6.98
C ARG A 12 -9.53 14.96 -7.75
N PRO A 13 -9.33 14.94 -9.09
CA PRO A 13 -9.19 13.67 -9.83
C PRO A 13 -7.98 12.87 -9.37
N ALA A 14 -6.81 13.51 -9.27
CA ALA A 14 -5.58 12.88 -8.81
C ALA A 14 -5.69 12.39 -7.37
N HIS A 15 -6.26 13.19 -6.46
CA HIS A 15 -6.49 12.75 -5.07
C HIS A 15 -7.45 11.56 -4.98
N ALA A 16 -8.50 11.51 -5.81
CA ALA A 16 -9.43 10.39 -5.83
C ALA A 16 -8.76 9.11 -6.33
N ALA A 17 -7.96 9.20 -7.39
CA ALA A 17 -7.16 8.08 -7.90
C ALA A 17 -6.14 7.58 -6.86
N PHE A 18 -5.43 8.49 -6.21
CA PHE A 18 -4.53 8.15 -5.09
C PHE A 18 -5.28 7.45 -3.96
N ALA A 19 -6.42 7.98 -3.51
CA ALA A 19 -7.17 7.40 -2.39
C ALA A 19 -7.66 5.97 -2.68
N ALA A 20 -8.13 5.72 -3.91
CA ALA A 20 -8.52 4.38 -4.34
C ALA A 20 -7.34 3.40 -4.36
N GLN A 21 -6.18 3.83 -4.85
CA GLN A 21 -4.98 2.99 -4.84
C GLN A 21 -4.41 2.77 -3.44
N ALA A 22 -4.45 3.79 -2.58
CA ALA A 22 -4.02 3.67 -1.18
C ALA A 22 -4.90 2.65 -0.44
N GLU A 23 -6.22 2.71 -0.62
CA GLU A 23 -7.14 1.71 -0.07
C GLU A 23 -6.83 0.30 -0.59
N ARG A 24 -6.51 0.18 -1.87
CA ARG A 24 -6.13 -1.08 -2.52
C ARG A 24 -4.86 -1.68 -1.91
N VAL A 25 -3.78 -0.89 -1.79
CA VAL A 25 -2.52 -1.30 -1.16
C VAL A 25 -2.74 -1.69 0.31
N GLN A 26 -3.50 -0.90 1.08
CA GLN A 26 -3.80 -1.24 2.47
C GLN A 26 -4.71 -2.47 2.59
N GLY A 27 -5.59 -2.70 1.63
CA GLY A 27 -6.38 -3.92 1.50
C GLY A 27 -5.49 -5.14 1.31
N ALA A 28 -4.56 -5.08 0.35
CA ALA A 28 -3.62 -6.15 0.05
C ALA A 28 -2.69 -6.46 1.22
N ARG A 29 -2.15 -5.43 1.91
CA ARG A 29 -1.33 -5.60 3.13
C ARG A 29 -2.11 -6.31 4.23
N ARG A 30 -3.37 -5.93 4.46
CA ARG A 30 -4.23 -6.60 5.45
C ARG A 30 -4.54 -8.04 5.05
N ALA A 31 -4.75 -8.31 3.77
CA ALA A 31 -5.03 -9.64 3.26
C ALA A 31 -3.86 -10.60 3.53
N VAL A 32 -2.63 -10.23 3.18
CA VAL A 32 -1.45 -11.08 3.46
C VAL A 32 -1.24 -11.29 4.97
N LEU A 33 -1.40 -10.24 5.78
CA LEU A 33 -1.27 -10.35 7.24
C LEU A 33 -2.33 -11.26 7.86
N SER A 34 -3.54 -11.32 7.27
CA SER A 34 -4.62 -12.19 7.74
C SER A 34 -4.38 -13.68 7.46
N CYS A 35 -3.42 -14.00 6.58
CA CYS A 35 -3.00 -15.37 6.28
C CYS A 35 -1.91 -15.88 7.23
N LEU A 36 -1.35 -15.02 8.10
CA LEU A 36 -0.38 -15.46 9.10
C LEU A 36 -1.08 -16.27 10.20
N PRO A 37 -0.43 -17.33 10.73
CA PRO A 37 -0.99 -18.17 11.79
C PRO A 37 -0.93 -17.48 13.18
N VAL A 38 -1.60 -16.33 13.29
CA VAL A 38 -1.71 -15.56 14.53
C VAL A 38 -3.06 -15.82 15.22
N GLY A 39 -3.03 -16.40 16.42
CA GLY A 39 -4.22 -16.61 17.25
C GLY A 39 -4.89 -17.98 17.10
N ARG A 40 -6.22 -18.04 17.24
CA ARG A 40 -7.01 -19.30 17.36
C ARG A 40 -7.82 -19.67 16.12
N VAL A 41 -7.77 -18.86 15.07
CA VAL A 41 -8.48 -19.11 13.81
C VAL A 41 -7.52 -19.80 12.85
N ASP A 42 -8.02 -20.77 12.09
CA ASP A 42 -7.28 -21.40 11.01
C ASP A 42 -7.25 -20.44 9.80
N PRO A 43 -6.12 -19.77 9.52
CA PRO A 43 -6.07 -18.78 8.46
C PRO A 43 -6.05 -19.45 7.08
N ALA A 44 -6.35 -18.67 6.04
CA ALA A 44 -6.02 -19.10 4.69
C ALA A 44 -4.48 -19.29 4.57
N PRO A 45 -4.01 -20.23 3.73
CA PRO A 45 -2.59 -20.39 3.45
C PRO A 45 -1.89 -19.08 3.04
N ILE A 46 -0.65 -18.89 3.50
CA ILE A 46 0.11 -17.64 3.29
C ILE A 46 0.46 -17.37 1.82
N ASP A 47 0.63 -18.42 1.02
CA ASP A 47 0.82 -18.34 -0.43
C ASP A 47 -0.35 -17.66 -1.13
N VAL A 48 -1.59 -17.92 -0.69
CA VAL A 48 -2.79 -17.23 -1.19
C VAL A 48 -2.70 -15.72 -0.91
N GLY A 49 -2.29 -15.33 0.30
CA GLY A 49 -2.09 -13.93 0.68
C GLY A 49 -1.01 -13.23 -0.16
N LEU A 50 0.10 -13.91 -0.41
CA LEU A 50 1.22 -13.41 -1.22
C LEU A 50 0.83 -13.27 -2.71
N ASP A 51 0.04 -14.19 -3.24
CA ASP A 51 -0.45 -14.12 -4.63
C ASP A 51 -1.49 -13.01 -4.81
N VAL A 52 -2.38 -12.82 -3.84
CA VAL A 52 -3.28 -11.65 -3.81
C VAL A 52 -2.47 -10.36 -3.80
N LEU A 53 -1.48 -10.25 -2.90
CA LEU A 53 -0.63 -9.06 -2.83
C LEU A 53 0.07 -8.80 -4.16
N ARG A 54 0.64 -9.82 -4.80
CA ARG A 54 1.26 -9.70 -6.13
C ARG A 54 0.32 -9.12 -7.18
N GLY A 55 -0.89 -9.66 -7.29
CA GLY A 55 -1.88 -9.18 -8.26
C GLY A 55 -2.25 -7.72 -8.02
N GLU A 56 -2.47 -7.37 -6.75
CA GLU A 56 -2.82 -6.02 -6.33
C GLU A 56 -1.67 -5.02 -6.60
N LEU A 57 -0.41 -5.39 -6.34
CA LEU A 57 0.74 -4.55 -6.67
C LEU A 57 0.86 -4.30 -8.18
N ALA A 58 0.65 -5.33 -9.01
CA ALA A 58 0.69 -5.20 -10.47
C ALA A 58 -0.38 -4.23 -11.00
N GLU A 59 -1.60 -4.33 -10.49
CA GLU A 59 -2.70 -3.42 -10.84
C GLU A 59 -2.41 -1.97 -10.41
N VAL A 60 -1.88 -1.77 -9.20
CA VAL A 60 -1.52 -0.44 -8.72
C VAL A 60 -0.41 0.18 -9.56
N VAL A 61 0.63 -0.60 -9.92
CA VAL A 61 1.71 -0.14 -10.82
C VAL A 61 1.14 0.29 -12.17
N ALA A 62 0.23 -0.50 -12.76
CA ALA A 62 -0.38 -0.18 -14.05
C ALA A 62 -1.19 1.13 -14.05
N GLN A 63 -1.72 1.52 -12.90
CA GLN A 63 -2.57 2.71 -12.75
C GLN A 63 -1.84 3.89 -12.07
N LEU A 64 -0.57 3.74 -11.69
CA LEU A 64 0.12 4.67 -10.80
C LEU A 64 0.19 6.09 -11.37
N GLU A 65 0.29 6.24 -12.70
CA GLU A 65 0.37 7.55 -13.36
C GLU A 65 -0.92 8.39 -13.17
N SER A 66 -2.06 7.76 -12.87
CA SER A 66 -3.38 8.44 -12.79
C SER A 66 -3.49 9.51 -11.70
N TRP A 67 -2.59 9.51 -10.71
CA TRP A 67 -2.54 10.54 -9.67
C TRP A 67 -1.27 11.38 -9.67
N ARG A 68 -0.37 11.18 -10.63
CA ARG A 68 0.89 11.91 -10.71
C ARG A 68 0.63 13.38 -11.02
N VAL A 69 1.01 14.26 -10.09
CA VAL A 69 0.96 15.72 -10.26
C VAL A 69 2.15 16.36 -9.54
N ALA A 70 2.55 17.56 -9.99
CA ALA A 70 3.74 18.25 -9.49
C ALA A 70 3.76 18.44 -7.97
N GLU A 71 2.60 18.64 -7.34
CA GLU A 71 2.49 18.85 -5.89
C GLU A 71 2.92 17.65 -5.03
N VAL A 72 2.84 16.44 -5.59
CA VAL A 72 3.10 15.17 -4.88
C VAL A 72 4.12 14.30 -5.62
N GLU A 73 4.89 14.87 -6.56
CA GLU A 73 5.83 14.13 -7.42
C GLU A 73 6.87 13.33 -6.60
N ALA A 74 7.35 13.88 -5.49
CA ALA A 74 8.32 13.20 -4.63
C ALA A 74 7.68 11.98 -3.95
N GLU A 75 6.46 12.12 -3.45
CA GLU A 75 5.70 11.03 -2.83
C GLU A 75 5.27 9.98 -3.85
N TRP A 76 4.94 10.40 -5.07
CA TRP A 76 4.68 9.50 -6.19
C TRP A 76 5.87 8.61 -6.51
N ARG A 77 7.08 9.18 -6.62
CA ARG A 77 8.30 8.39 -6.86
C ARG A 77 8.58 7.42 -5.72
N ARG A 78 8.43 7.85 -4.47
CA ARG A 78 8.59 6.97 -3.30
C ARG A 78 7.59 5.82 -3.31
N CYS A 79 6.33 6.08 -3.68
CA CYS A 79 5.33 5.02 -3.81
C CYS A 79 5.73 4.06 -4.94
N GLN A 80 6.17 4.57 -6.09
CA GLN A 80 6.68 3.74 -7.19
C GLN A 80 7.84 2.84 -6.76
N GLU A 81 8.85 3.40 -6.10
CA GLU A 81 10.00 2.68 -5.56
C GLU A 81 9.55 1.60 -4.57
N SER A 82 8.67 1.94 -3.62
CA SER A 82 8.15 0.97 -2.64
C SER A 82 7.39 -0.21 -3.29
N LEU A 83 6.66 0.03 -4.39
CA LEU A 83 5.97 -1.04 -5.12
C LEU A 83 6.98 -1.98 -5.80
N HIS A 84 8.06 -1.44 -6.37
CA HIS A 84 9.12 -2.24 -6.96
C HIS A 84 9.89 -3.04 -5.92
N GLU A 85 10.21 -2.44 -4.77
CA GLU A 85 10.87 -3.12 -3.65
C GLU A 85 10.02 -4.28 -3.12
N ALA A 86 8.73 -4.02 -2.84
CA ALA A 86 7.79 -5.06 -2.41
C ALA A 86 7.68 -6.18 -3.45
N ALA A 87 7.54 -5.83 -4.74
CA ALA A 87 7.47 -6.82 -5.81
C ALA A 87 8.75 -7.66 -5.94
N ALA A 88 9.93 -7.07 -5.70
CA ALA A 88 11.21 -7.76 -5.71
C ALA A 88 11.39 -8.70 -4.50
N ALA A 89 10.80 -8.38 -3.35
CA ALA A 89 10.85 -9.21 -2.14
C ALA A 89 9.91 -10.43 -2.21
N LEU A 90 8.80 -10.35 -2.96
CA LEU A 90 7.79 -11.42 -3.05
C LEU A 90 8.36 -12.82 -3.35
N PRO A 91 9.27 -13.03 -4.32
CA PRO A 91 9.82 -14.37 -4.57
C PRO A 91 10.59 -14.95 -3.38
N ALA A 92 11.24 -14.12 -2.57
CA ALA A 92 11.91 -14.57 -1.35
C ALA A 92 10.89 -15.00 -0.30
N ALA A 93 9.86 -14.19 -0.08
CA ALA A 93 8.78 -14.50 0.85
C ALA A 93 8.06 -15.82 0.49
N GLN A 94 7.83 -16.07 -0.79
CA GLN A 94 7.25 -17.34 -1.26
C GLN A 94 8.13 -18.55 -0.98
N ARG A 95 9.46 -18.42 -1.10
CA ARG A 95 10.39 -19.52 -0.77
C ARG A 95 10.34 -19.84 0.73
N VAL A 96 10.30 -18.82 1.58
CA VAL A 96 10.15 -18.99 3.03
C VAL A 96 8.83 -19.69 3.34
N ALA A 97 7.72 -19.18 2.79
CA ALA A 97 6.39 -19.78 2.94
C ALA A 97 6.31 -21.25 2.51
N ALA A 98 7.05 -21.66 1.49
CA ALA A 98 7.10 -23.05 1.04
C ALA A 98 8.04 -23.93 1.89
N ALA A 99 9.03 -23.33 2.56
CA ALA A 99 10.07 -24.06 3.29
C ALA A 99 9.74 -24.27 4.78
N THR A 100 8.87 -23.43 5.35
CA THR A 100 8.63 -23.39 6.80
C THR A 100 7.18 -23.10 7.14
N GLY A 101 6.76 -23.55 8.32
CA GLY A 101 5.50 -23.14 8.96
C GLY A 101 5.73 -22.26 10.19
N GLU A 102 6.98 -21.91 10.49
CA GLU A 102 7.34 -21.13 11.68
C GLU A 102 6.90 -19.68 11.54
N LEU A 103 6.09 -19.23 12.50
CA LEU A 103 5.47 -17.90 12.45
C LEU A 103 6.49 -16.76 12.38
N GLU A 104 7.61 -16.85 13.09
CA GLU A 104 8.63 -15.81 13.13
C GLU A 104 9.31 -15.63 11.76
N GLU A 105 9.64 -16.73 11.08
CA GLU A 105 10.22 -16.71 9.74
C GLU A 105 9.22 -16.15 8.70
N LEU A 106 7.95 -16.55 8.81
CA LEU A 106 6.87 -16.01 7.97
C LEU A 106 6.64 -14.52 8.20
N LEU A 107 6.68 -14.06 9.46
CA LEU A 107 6.53 -12.66 9.81
C LEU A 107 7.65 -11.83 9.19
N GLY A 108 8.91 -12.22 9.38
CA GLY A 108 10.05 -11.50 8.77
C GLY A 108 9.94 -11.42 7.26
N ALA A 109 9.62 -12.54 6.60
CA ALA A 109 9.42 -12.58 5.16
C ALA A 109 8.27 -11.71 4.66
N VAL A 110 7.16 -11.62 5.40
CA VAL A 110 6.03 -10.74 5.05
C VAL A 110 6.37 -9.28 5.32
N GLU A 111 7.04 -8.98 6.42
CA GLU A 111 7.49 -7.62 6.79
C GLU A 111 8.39 -7.02 5.71
N ASP A 112 9.37 -7.79 5.21
CA ASP A 112 10.25 -7.39 4.10
C ASP A 112 9.47 -6.95 2.84
N VAL A 113 8.27 -7.50 2.62
CA VAL A 113 7.41 -7.15 1.49
C VAL A 113 6.54 -5.93 1.80
N ILE A 114 5.96 -5.84 3.00
CA ILE A 114 4.91 -4.85 3.30
C ILE A 114 5.40 -3.56 3.98
N GLU A 115 6.61 -3.56 4.53
CA GLU A 115 7.21 -2.41 5.20
C GLU A 115 7.45 -1.25 4.23
N PRO A 116 8.09 -1.44 3.05
CA PRO A 116 8.31 -0.35 2.09
C PRO A 116 7.01 0.37 1.70
N LEU A 117 5.92 -0.40 1.57
CA LEU A 117 4.60 0.10 1.23
C LEU A 117 4.00 0.97 2.36
N GLY A 118 4.23 0.62 3.63
CA GLY A 118 3.66 1.34 4.76
C GLY A 118 4.10 2.79 4.81
N ASP A 119 5.41 3.02 4.71
CA ASP A 119 6.00 4.34 4.90
C ASP A 119 5.76 5.27 3.72
N ALA A 120 5.96 4.77 2.50
CA ALA A 120 5.80 5.57 1.28
C ALA A 120 4.34 6.07 1.12
N TRP A 121 3.37 5.17 1.29
CA TRP A 121 1.96 5.51 1.12
C TRP A 121 1.44 6.40 2.25
N SER A 122 1.88 6.17 3.50
CA SER A 122 1.56 7.05 4.62
C SER A 122 2.13 8.46 4.43
N ALA A 123 3.32 8.58 3.85
CA ALA A 123 3.91 9.88 3.50
C ALA A 123 3.09 10.60 2.42
N ALA A 124 2.66 9.88 1.38
CA ALA A 124 1.78 10.41 0.35
C ALA A 124 0.43 10.90 0.91
N GLU A 125 -0.21 10.13 1.80
CA GLU A 125 -1.44 10.54 2.48
C GLU A 125 -1.25 11.85 3.26
N ARG A 126 -0.18 11.94 4.06
CA ARG A 126 0.15 13.17 4.81
C ARG A 126 0.34 14.36 3.88
N ARG A 127 1.01 14.16 2.73
CA ARG A 127 1.20 15.21 1.73
C ARG A 127 -0.13 15.69 1.14
N TRP A 128 -1.01 14.77 0.77
CA TRP A 128 -2.35 15.10 0.28
C TRP A 128 -3.20 15.85 1.32
N LEU A 129 -3.12 15.46 2.59
CA LEU A 129 -3.78 16.18 3.69
C LEU A 129 -3.28 17.61 3.83
N ALA A 130 -1.97 17.83 3.64
CA ALA A 130 -1.35 19.17 3.69
C ALA A 130 -1.81 20.09 2.55
N LEU A 131 -2.23 19.54 1.40
CA LEU A 131 -2.74 20.31 0.25
C LEU A 131 -4.18 20.83 0.43
N ARG A 132 -4.88 20.41 1.50
CA ARG A 132 -6.26 20.84 1.72
C ARG A 132 -6.36 22.32 2.10
N VAL A 133 -7.15 23.07 1.34
CA VAL A 133 -7.40 24.50 1.53
C VAL A 133 -8.69 24.75 2.32
N ARG A 134 -8.80 25.92 2.97
CA ARG A 134 -10.05 26.34 3.63
C ARG A 134 -11.05 26.79 2.57
N VAL A 135 -12.29 26.33 2.69
CA VAL A 135 -13.39 26.85 1.88
C VAL A 135 -13.84 28.19 2.47
N SER A 136 -13.74 29.27 1.69
CA SER A 136 -14.42 30.54 1.96
C SER A 136 -15.86 30.41 1.44
N ARG A 137 -16.84 30.73 2.30
CA ARG A 137 -18.25 30.82 1.90
C ARG A 137 -18.48 32.07 1.08
#